data_AF-A0A800EQ92-F1
#
_entry.id   AF-A0A800EQ92-F1
#
_cell.length_a   1.000
_cell.length_b   1.000
_cell.length_c   1.000
_cell.angle_alpha   90.00
_cell.angle_beta   90.00
_cell.angle_gamma   90.00
#
_symmetry.space_group_name_H-M   'P 1'
#
loop_
_entity.id
_entity.type
_entity.pdbx_description
1 polymer ?
#
loop_
_entity_poly.entity_id
_entity_poly.type
_entity_poly.pdbx_seq_one_letter_code
_entity_poly.pdbx_strand_id
1 'polypeptide(L)'
;MKEQHIRVSRTARYYTLGSAPSPSELWLVCHGYRQLARRFLPRFTGLDDGARLIVAPEGSSRFYLHDPAAGRHGKEVPVGASWMTR
;
A
#
# COMPACT_ATOMS: atom_id res chain seq x y z
N MET A 1 -4.16 -23.82 -13.61
CA MET A 1 -3.31 -23.22 -12.56
C MET A 1 -3.99 -23.47 -11.21
N LYS A 2 -3.29 -24.02 -10.21
CA LYS A 2 -3.90 -24.27 -8.89
C LYS A 2 -2.88 -24.04 -7.79
N GLU A 3 -2.92 -22.85 -7.22
CA GLU A 3 -2.40 -22.65 -5.87
C GLU A 3 -3.44 -21.95 -5.02
N GLN A 4 -3.58 -22.44 -3.81
CA GLN A 4 -4.56 -22.07 -2.81
C GLN A 4 -3.88 -22.27 -1.46
N HIS A 5 -3.89 -21.27 -0.60
CA HIS A 5 -4.24 -21.45 0.80
C HIS A 5 -4.55 -20.08 1.41
N ILE A 6 -5.47 -20.13 2.38
CA ILE A 6 -5.95 -19.01 3.17
C ILE A 6 -6.04 -19.49 4.62
N ARG A 7 -5.45 -18.74 5.55
CA ARG A 7 -6.15 -18.30 6.75
C ARG A 7 -5.32 -17.17 7.33
N VAL A 8 -5.93 -15.99 7.41
CA VAL A 8 -5.29 -14.75 7.82
C VAL A 8 -6.18 -14.06 8.84
N SER A 9 -5.61 -13.74 9.99
CA SER A 9 -6.08 -12.62 10.82
C SER A 9 -4.87 -11.72 11.02
N ARG A 10 -4.70 -10.74 10.15
CA ARG A 10 -3.62 -9.74 10.23
C ARG A 10 -4.23 -8.36 10.09
N THR A 11 -3.80 -7.42 10.92
CA THR A 11 -4.12 -6.02 10.70
C THR A 11 -3.27 -5.53 9.53
N ALA A 12 -3.91 -5.10 8.46
CA ALA A 12 -3.27 -4.52 7.29
C ALA A 12 -3.61 -3.02 7.19
N ARG A 13 -2.74 -2.28 6.49
CA ARG A 13 -2.99 -0.88 6.16
C ARG A 13 -3.47 -0.81 4.72
N TYR A 14 -4.50 -0.03 4.47
CA TYR A 14 -4.94 0.30 3.13
C TYR A 14 -5.39 1.77 3.12
N TYR A 15 -5.41 2.34 1.93
CA TYR A 15 -5.83 3.71 1.67
C TYR A 15 -6.82 3.71 0.53
N THR A 16 -7.79 4.62 0.58
CA THR A 16 -8.83 4.74 -0.44
C THR A 16 -8.79 6.12 -1.10
N LEU A 17 -9.20 6.15 -2.36
CA LEU A 17 -9.43 7.34 -3.18
C LEU A 17 -10.77 7.15 -3.88
N GLY A 18 -11.56 8.22 -3.98
CA GLY A 18 -12.98 8.17 -4.31
C GLY A 18 -13.87 8.07 -3.07
N SER A 19 -15.11 8.56 -3.22
CA SER A 19 -16.10 8.63 -2.14
C SER A 19 -17.47 8.07 -2.55
N ALA A 20 -17.56 7.40 -3.70
CA ALA A 20 -18.79 6.82 -4.21
C ALA A 20 -19.39 5.84 -3.18
N PRO A 21 -20.63 6.06 -2.71
CA PRO A 21 -21.27 5.18 -1.73
C PRO A 21 -21.54 3.78 -2.30
N SER A 22 -21.74 3.71 -3.61
CA SER A 22 -21.96 2.48 -4.38
C SER A 22 -21.12 2.55 -5.67
N PRO A 23 -19.80 2.27 -5.60
CA PRO A 23 -18.93 2.39 -6.75
C PRO A 23 -19.27 1.34 -7.81
N SER A 24 -19.30 1.75 -9.09
CA SER A 24 -19.51 0.82 -10.22
C SER A 24 -18.27 -0.03 -10.50
N GLU A 25 -17.09 0.44 -10.09
CA GLU A 25 -15.82 -0.25 -10.26
C GLU A 25 -14.96 -0.16 -8.99
N LEU A 26 -14.29 -1.26 -8.66
CA LEU A 26 -13.29 -1.33 -7.59
C LEU A 26 -11.91 -1.59 -8.20
N TRP A 27 -10.98 -0.67 -7.97
CA TRP A 27 -9.62 -0.78 -8.47
C TRP A 27 -8.65 -1.07 -7.33
N LEU A 28 -8.00 -2.24 -7.35
CA LEU A 28 -6.91 -2.57 -6.44
C LEU A 28 -5.57 -2.13 -7.06
N VAL A 29 -4.88 -1.18 -6.45
CA VAL A 29 -3.62 -0.64 -6.96
C VAL A 29 -2.47 -0.97 -6.01
N CYS A 30 -1.50 -1.74 -6.48
CA CYS A 30 -0.37 -2.22 -5.68
C CYS A 30 0.88 -1.39 -5.96
N HIS A 31 1.48 -0.84 -4.90
CA HIS A 31 2.74 -0.10 -5.00
C HIS A 31 3.94 -1.03 -5.25
N GLY A 32 5.06 -0.48 -5.73
CA GLY A 32 6.32 -1.22 -5.91
C GLY A 32 7.13 -1.39 -4.63
N TYR A 33 8.31 -2.03 -4.75
CA TYR A 33 9.25 -2.20 -3.63
C TYR A 33 9.67 -0.84 -3.03
N ARG A 34 9.84 -0.79 -1.69
CA ARG A 34 10.24 0.41 -0.91
C ARG A 34 9.24 1.56 -0.94
N GLN A 35 8.06 1.39 -1.53
CA GLN A 35 7.03 2.42 -1.58
C GLN A 35 6.03 2.25 -0.43
N LEU A 36 5.31 3.34 -0.11
CA LEU A 36 4.21 3.32 0.85
C LEU A 36 2.91 3.59 0.11
N ALA A 37 1.85 2.87 0.45
CA ALA A 37 0.55 2.98 -0.23
C ALA A 37 0.01 4.42 -0.21
N ARG A 38 0.12 5.11 0.94
CA ARG A 38 -0.30 6.52 1.06
C ARG A 38 0.40 7.49 0.12
N ARG A 39 1.67 7.23 -0.21
CA ARG A 39 2.46 8.07 -1.12
C ARG A 39 2.27 7.64 -2.57
N PHE A 40 1.87 6.40 -2.78
CA PHE A 40 1.60 5.79 -4.08
C PHE A 40 0.26 6.25 -4.66
N LEU A 41 -0.81 6.12 -3.86
CA LEU A 41 -2.21 6.32 -4.26
C LEU A 41 -2.52 7.68 -4.92
N PRO A 42 -1.94 8.84 -4.52
CA PRO A 42 -2.26 10.12 -5.16
C PRO A 42 -1.98 10.20 -6.66
N ARG A 43 -1.16 9.29 -7.21
CA ARG A 43 -0.91 9.20 -8.66
C ARG A 43 -2.15 8.78 -9.46
N PHE A 44 -3.17 8.25 -8.80
CA PHE A 44 -4.41 7.75 -9.41
C PHE A 44 -5.57 8.77 -9.33
N THR A 45 -5.31 10.00 -8.87
CA THR A 45 -6.35 11.07 -8.78
C THR A 45 -7.04 11.35 -10.10
N GLY A 46 -6.33 11.26 -11.23
CA GLY A 46 -6.94 11.41 -12.56
C GLY A 46 -7.90 10.29 -12.98
N LEU A 47 -7.98 9.20 -12.21
CA LEU A 47 -8.91 8.10 -12.45
C LEU A 47 -10.15 8.16 -11.56
N ASP A 48 -10.20 9.08 -10.59
CA ASP A 48 -11.39 9.32 -9.78
C ASP A 48 -12.40 10.15 -10.58
N ASP A 49 -13.39 9.47 -11.13
CA ASP A 49 -14.49 10.03 -11.91
C ASP A 49 -15.78 10.18 -11.09
N GLY A 50 -15.71 9.95 -9.77
CA GLY A 50 -16.87 9.96 -8.86
C GLY A 50 -17.71 8.68 -8.88
N ALA A 51 -17.42 7.72 -9.78
CA ALA A 51 -18.10 6.42 -9.84
C ALA A 51 -17.19 5.26 -9.39
N ARG A 52 -15.88 5.49 -9.28
CA ARG A 52 -14.87 4.50 -8.89
C ARG A 52 -14.50 4.56 -7.42
N LEU A 53 -14.16 3.40 -6.85
CA LEU A 53 -13.42 3.29 -5.60
C LEU A 53 -12.04 2.68 -5.88
N ILE A 54 -10.98 3.42 -5.57
CA ILE A 54 -9.60 2.98 -5.75
C ILE A 54 -9.02 2.66 -4.38
N VAL A 55 -8.53 1.44 -4.20
CA VAL A 55 -7.99 0.94 -2.93
C VAL A 55 -6.52 0.56 -3.12
N ALA A 56 -5.65 1.19 -2.33
CA ALA A 56 -4.23 0.88 -2.25
C ALA A 56 -3.91 0.15 -0.95
N PRO A 57 -3.84 -1.20 -0.95
CA PRO A 57 -3.26 -1.93 0.17
C PRO A 57 -1.76 -1.61 0.31
N GLU A 58 -1.23 -1.62 1.53
CA GLU A 58 0.20 -1.51 1.81
C GLU A 58 0.81 -2.90 2.01
N GLY A 59 1.96 -3.14 1.39
CA GLY A 59 2.73 -4.36 1.57
C GLY A 59 2.98 -4.64 3.06
N SER A 60 2.76 -5.90 3.47
CA SER A 60 2.76 -6.27 4.90
C SER A 60 4.13 -6.19 5.57
N SER A 61 5.22 -6.10 4.81
CA SER A 61 6.58 -5.96 5.32
C SER A 61 7.06 -4.52 5.24
N ARG A 62 7.32 -3.87 6.38
CA ARG A 62 7.82 -2.50 6.47
C ARG A 62 9.24 -2.47 7.01
N PHE A 63 10.07 -1.60 6.44
CA PHE A 63 11.48 -1.49 6.80
C PHE A 63 12.00 -0.06 6.56
N TYR A 64 13.04 0.31 7.29
CA TYR A 64 13.72 1.59 7.12
C TYR A 64 14.52 1.59 5.81
N LEU A 65 14.50 2.72 5.10
CA LEU A 65 15.17 2.86 3.80
C LEU A 65 16.67 3.17 3.90
N HIS A 66 17.16 3.50 5.10
CA HIS A 66 18.57 3.77 5.39
C HIS A 66 19.15 2.73 6.34
N ASP A 67 20.48 2.60 6.28
CA ASP A 67 21.25 1.73 7.14
C ASP A 67 21.19 2.20 8.61
N PRO A 68 20.75 1.35 9.55
CA PRO A 68 20.84 1.63 10.98
C PRO A 68 22.27 1.97 11.43
N ALA A 69 23.30 1.42 10.78
CA ALA A 69 24.72 1.67 11.10
C ALA A 69 25.18 3.10 10.76
N ALA A 70 24.43 3.84 9.93
CA ALA A 70 24.73 5.23 9.59
C ALA A 70 24.33 6.24 10.70
N GLY A 71 23.99 5.76 11.90
CA GLY A 71 23.87 6.57 13.13
C GLY A 71 22.65 7.48 13.21
N ARG A 72 21.86 7.64 12.15
CA ARG A 72 20.62 8.44 12.16
C ARG A 72 19.46 7.63 12.75
N HIS A 73 19.45 7.45 14.06
CA HIS A 73 18.31 6.90 14.79
C HIS A 73 17.41 8.05 15.26
N GLY A 74 16.35 8.35 14.49
CA GLY A 74 15.39 9.41 14.83
C GLY A 74 14.04 9.23 14.13
N LYS A 75 13.03 10.02 14.52
CA LYS A 75 11.66 9.98 13.95
C LYS A 75 11.58 10.22 12.44
N GLU A 76 12.69 10.64 11.81
CA GLU A 76 12.78 11.06 10.42
C GLU A 76 13.29 9.98 9.46
N VAL A 77 13.65 8.78 9.93
CA VAL A 77 14.13 7.73 9.01
C VAL A 77 12.98 7.31 8.08
N PRO A 78 13.12 7.47 6.75
CA PRO A 78 12.10 7.09 5.81
C PRO A 78 11.82 5.59 5.89
N VAL A 79 10.54 5.23 5.85
CA VAL A 79 10.07 3.83 5.85
C VAL A 79 9.53 3.49 4.45
N GLY A 80 9.80 2.27 3.99
CA GLY A 80 9.18 1.67 2.82
C GLY A 80 8.45 0.37 3.17
N ALA A 81 7.70 -0.16 2.20
CA ALA A 81 7.02 -1.44 2.30
C ALA A 81 7.31 -2.39 1.13
N SER A 82 7.10 -3.69 1.34
CA SER A 82 7.22 -4.78 0.37
C SER A 82 6.09 -5.80 0.54
N TRP A 83 5.63 -6.35 -0.59
CA TRP A 83 4.67 -7.46 -0.63
C TRP A 83 5.28 -8.80 -0.25
N MET A 84 6.56 -8.96 -0.56
CA MET A 84 7.31 -10.17 -0.28
C MET A 84 8.19 -9.93 0.94
N THR A 85 8.16 -10.89 1.85
CA THR A 85 9.26 -11.17 2.77
C THR A 85 10.06 -12.34 2.22
N ARG A 86 11.35 -12.43 2.53
CA ARG A 86 12.03 -13.73 2.55
C ARG A 86 11.71 -14.44 3.85
#